data_AF-A0A5K0V284-F1
#
_entry.id   AF-A0A5K0V284-F1
#
_cell.length_a   1.000
_cell.length_b   1.000
_cell.length_c   1.000
_cell.angle_alpha   90.00
_cell.angle_beta   90.00
_cell.angle_gamma   90.00
#
_symmetry.space_group_name_H-M   'P 1'
#
loop_
_entity.id
_entity.type
_entity.pdbx_description
1 polymer ?
#
loop_
_entity_poly.entity_id
_entity_poly.type
_entity_poly.pdbx_seq_one_letter_code
_entity_poly.pdbx_strand_id
1 'polypeptide(L)'
;MASASSLVSIKLNKDNYLLWHGQIQTVMRSQGLMKYVDGSLLAPSQSIEAANRIEENPAYESWHRSDQLALSWIMATVSEQVLGQILHVETAHEAWVELERSYGTHTPLRIMMLKKELNFIKKDGGDMVSYLDHVKSLANTLATAGHPISTPDLIQITLNGLPEEYESLVTSVTTSATIEKLTFN
;
A
#
# COMPACT_ATOMS: atom_id res chain seq x y z
N MET A 1 -12.60 -15.72 20.36
CA MET A 1 -12.44 -15.33 18.94
C MET A 1 -11.05 -14.72 18.80
N ALA A 2 -10.26 -15.17 17.82
CA ALA A 2 -8.96 -14.56 17.56
C ALA A 2 -9.15 -13.13 17.06
N SER A 3 -8.41 -12.16 17.61
CA SER A 3 -8.42 -10.78 17.12
C SER A 3 -7.58 -10.70 15.84
N ALA A 4 -7.94 -9.83 14.89
CA ALA A 4 -7.11 -9.63 13.69
C ALA A 4 -5.66 -9.25 14.02
N SER A 5 -5.42 -8.53 15.11
CA SER A 5 -4.07 -8.18 15.58
C SER A 5 -3.19 -9.39 15.94
N SER A 6 -3.79 -10.56 16.21
CA SER A 6 -3.06 -11.81 16.46
C SER A 6 -2.74 -12.59 15.19
N LEU A 7 -3.45 -12.31 14.09
CA LEU A 7 -3.35 -13.02 12.81
C LEU A 7 -2.62 -12.20 11.73
N VAL A 8 -2.66 -10.88 11.84
CA VAL A 8 -1.94 -9.94 10.99
C VAL A 8 -0.76 -9.40 11.79
N SER A 9 0.45 -9.85 11.43
CA SER A 9 1.67 -9.48 12.15
C SER A 9 2.19 -8.10 11.78
N ILE A 10 1.72 -7.54 10.66
CA ILE A 10 2.19 -6.28 10.08
C ILE A 10 1.18 -5.18 10.36
N LYS A 11 1.63 -4.08 10.97
CA LYS A 11 0.81 -2.86 11.04
C LYS A 11 1.00 -2.03 9.77
N LEU A 12 -0.09 -1.64 9.13
CA LEU A 12 -0.05 -0.77 7.95
C LEU A 12 0.69 0.53 8.26
N ASN A 13 1.65 0.87 7.41
CA ASN A 13 2.32 2.15 7.33
C ASN A 13 2.44 2.56 5.85
N LYS A 14 3.10 3.69 5.60
CA LYS A 14 3.26 4.27 4.27
C LYS A 14 4.01 3.38 3.25
N ASP A 15 4.76 2.38 3.71
CA ASP A 15 5.70 1.61 2.90
C ASP A 15 5.29 0.15 2.68
N ASN A 16 4.33 -0.38 3.44
CA ASN A 16 4.05 -1.82 3.49
C ASN A 16 2.63 -2.23 3.07
N TYR A 17 1.90 -1.35 2.35
CA TYR A 17 0.51 -1.60 1.97
C TYR A 17 0.28 -2.96 1.31
N LEU A 18 1.11 -3.35 0.35
CA LEU A 18 0.94 -4.63 -0.36
C LEU A 18 1.01 -5.84 0.59
N LEU A 19 1.96 -5.82 1.55
CA LEU A 19 2.13 -6.88 2.53
C LEU A 19 0.97 -6.90 3.53
N TRP A 20 0.60 -5.73 4.05
CA TRP A 20 -0.53 -5.59 4.96
C TRP A 20 -1.83 -6.05 4.30
N HIS A 21 -2.12 -5.55 3.10
CA HIS A 21 -3.33 -5.85 2.33
C HIS A 21 -3.46 -7.36 2.07
N GLY A 22 -2.35 -8.02 1.69
CA GLY A 22 -2.33 -9.47 1.51
C GLY A 22 -2.68 -10.26 2.78
N GLN A 23 -2.14 -9.86 3.94
CA GLN A 23 -2.44 -10.52 5.22
C GLN A 23 -3.87 -10.27 5.67
N ILE A 24 -4.31 -9.01 5.74
CA ILE A 24 -5.64 -8.67 6.24
C ILE A 24 -6.75 -9.24 5.36
N GLN A 25 -6.58 -9.25 4.04
CA GLN A 25 -7.53 -9.84 3.10
C GLN A 25 -7.68 -11.36 3.34
N THR A 26 -6.57 -12.06 3.58
CA THR A 26 -6.58 -13.50 3.88
C THR A 26 -7.35 -13.79 5.16
N VAL A 27 -7.09 -13.00 6.22
CA VAL A 27 -7.77 -13.12 7.51
C VAL A 27 -9.26 -12.82 7.38
N MET A 28 -9.64 -11.73 6.72
CA MET A 28 -11.05 -11.37 6.49
C MET A 28 -11.81 -12.43 5.70
N ARG A 29 -11.20 -13.01 4.67
CA ARG A 29 -11.81 -14.11 3.89
C ARG A 29 -12.03 -15.35 4.73
N SER A 30 -11.05 -15.74 5.56
CA SER A 30 -11.18 -16.90 6.44
C SER A 30 -12.33 -16.78 7.46
N GLN A 31 -12.83 -15.56 7.66
CA GLN A 31 -13.84 -15.20 8.67
C GLN A 31 -15.14 -14.71 8.02
N GLY A 32 -15.23 -14.75 6.68
CA GLY A 32 -16.41 -14.31 5.94
C GLY A 32 -16.70 -12.80 6.01
N LEU A 33 -15.70 -11.99 6.39
CA LEU A 33 -15.85 -10.54 6.56
C LEU A 33 -15.56 -9.74 5.28
N MET A 34 -14.94 -10.36 4.26
CA MET A 34 -14.55 -9.65 3.03
C MET A 34 -15.72 -8.91 2.37
N LYS A 35 -16.91 -9.51 2.39
CA LYS A 35 -18.12 -8.98 1.77
C LYS A 35 -18.58 -7.62 2.33
N TYR A 36 -18.15 -7.27 3.54
CA TYR A 36 -18.46 -5.98 4.17
C TYR A 36 -17.46 -4.88 3.77
N VAL A 37 -16.26 -5.25 3.32
CA VAL A 37 -15.20 -4.28 2.96
C VAL A 37 -15.08 -4.07 1.46
N ASP A 38 -15.39 -5.08 0.63
CA ASP A 38 -15.32 -4.98 -0.84
C ASP A 38 -16.56 -4.39 -1.50
N GLY A 39 -17.59 -4.05 -0.71
CA GLY A 39 -18.85 -3.48 -1.19
C GLY A 39 -19.78 -4.50 -1.85
N SER A 40 -19.46 -5.80 -1.83
CA SER A 40 -20.33 -6.84 -2.40
C SER A 40 -21.62 -7.07 -1.61
N LEU A 41 -21.64 -6.73 -0.32
CA LEU A 41 -22.82 -6.78 0.54
C LEU A 41 -23.22 -5.38 1.01
N LEU A 42 -24.24 -4.81 0.35
CA LEU A 42 -24.81 -3.53 0.75
C LEU A 42 -25.54 -3.61 2.09
N ALA A 43 -25.50 -2.51 2.85
CA ALA A 43 -26.22 -2.39 4.10
C ALA A 43 -27.74 -2.50 3.85
N PRO A 44 -28.47 -3.33 4.63
CA PRO A 44 -29.92 -3.31 4.64
C PRO A 44 -30.46 -1.95 5.11
N SER A 45 -31.73 -1.66 4.85
CA SER A 45 -32.38 -0.48 5.43
C SER A 45 -32.37 -0.57 6.95
N GLN A 46 -32.13 0.55 7.65
CA GLN A 46 -32.13 0.58 9.12
C GLN A 46 -33.49 0.26 9.73
N SER A 47 -34.56 0.58 9.00
CA SER A 47 -35.93 0.31 9.39
C SER A 47 -36.70 -0.45 8.32
N ILE A 48 -37.76 -1.13 8.76
CA ILE A 48 -38.74 -1.84 7.94
C ILE A 48 -40.14 -1.42 8.36
N GLU A 49 -41.08 -1.45 7.40
CA GLU A 49 -42.50 -1.23 7.71
C GLU A 49 -43.17 -2.57 8.00
N ALA A 50 -43.65 -2.74 9.23
CA ALA A 50 -44.40 -3.90 9.67
C ALA A 50 -45.73 -3.45 10.28
N ALA A 51 -46.84 -3.96 9.75
CA ALA A 51 -48.19 -3.67 10.26
C ALA A 51 -48.51 -2.17 10.48
N ASN A 52 -48.17 -1.32 9.49
CA ASN A 52 -48.35 0.15 9.52
C ASN A 52 -47.53 0.86 10.62
N ARG A 53 -46.40 0.28 11.05
CA ARG A 53 -45.43 0.90 11.96
C ARG A 53 -44.02 0.77 11.39
N ILE A 54 -43.18 1.75 11.70
CA ILE A 54 -41.75 1.73 11.39
C ILE A 54 -41.05 1.01 12.56
N GLU A 55 -40.40 -0.11 12.26
CA GLU A 55 -39.65 -0.91 13.22
C GLU A 55 -38.17 -1.01 12.80
N GLU A 56 -37.29 -1.24 13.76
CA GLU A 56 -35.86 -1.47 13.49
C GLU A 56 -35.68 -2.77 12.69
N ASN A 57 -34.76 -2.76 11.72
CA ASN A 57 -34.49 -3.92 10.89
C ASN A 57 -33.45 -4.84 11.54
N PRO A 58 -33.81 -6.06 11.99
CA PRO A 58 -32.85 -6.99 12.57
C PRO A 58 -31.73 -7.40 11.61
N ALA A 59 -32.00 -7.36 10.29
CA ALA A 59 -30.98 -7.61 9.28
C ALA A 59 -29.92 -6.51 9.23
N TYR A 60 -30.32 -5.24 9.43
CA TYR A 60 -29.38 -4.14 9.57
C TYR A 60 -28.52 -4.30 10.81
N GLU A 61 -29.11 -4.63 11.97
CA GLU A 61 -28.31 -4.84 13.19
C GLU A 61 -27.28 -5.95 13.02
N SER A 62 -27.68 -7.08 12.45
CA SER A 62 -26.77 -8.21 12.23
C SER A 62 -25.67 -7.84 11.22
N TRP A 63 -26.01 -7.09 10.17
CA TRP A 63 -25.04 -6.58 9.20
C TRP A 63 -24.07 -5.63 9.88
N HIS A 64 -24.58 -4.65 10.64
CA HIS A 64 -23.80 -3.61 11.29
C HIS A 64 -22.83 -4.19 12.31
N ARG A 65 -23.23 -5.20 13.12
CA ARG A 65 -22.29 -5.89 14.02
C ARG A 65 -21.10 -6.51 13.28
N SER A 66 -21.33 -7.07 12.09
CA SER A 66 -20.28 -7.72 11.30
C SER A 66 -19.38 -6.69 10.60
N ASP A 67 -19.98 -5.60 10.10
CA ASP A 67 -19.26 -4.44 9.58
C ASP A 67 -18.35 -3.82 10.66
N GLN A 68 -18.88 -3.56 11.86
CA GLN A 68 -18.09 -2.99 12.97
C GLN A 68 -16.98 -3.93 13.44
N LEU A 69 -17.20 -5.25 13.38
CA LEU A 69 -16.13 -6.23 13.62
C LEU A 69 -15.02 -6.09 12.57
N ALA A 70 -15.37 -6.01 11.28
CA ALA A 70 -14.40 -5.81 10.20
C ALA A 70 -13.64 -4.47 10.34
N LEU A 71 -14.34 -3.38 10.69
CA LEU A 71 -13.74 -2.07 10.96
C LEU A 71 -12.74 -2.13 12.12
N SER A 72 -13.12 -2.79 13.22
CA SER A 72 -12.22 -2.98 14.38
C SER A 72 -10.94 -3.73 14.01
N TRP A 73 -11.01 -4.66 13.04
CA TRP A 73 -9.86 -5.41 12.56
C TRP A 73 -8.94 -4.57 11.69
N ILE A 74 -9.50 -3.71 10.83
CA ILE A 74 -8.72 -2.72 10.09
C ILE A 74 -8.01 -1.81 11.09
N MET A 75 -8.74 -1.19 12.02
CA MET A 75 -8.17 -0.27 13.01
C MET A 75 -7.07 -0.91 13.88
N ALA A 76 -7.23 -2.18 14.26
CA ALA A 76 -6.23 -2.89 15.08
C ALA A 76 -4.94 -3.25 14.31
N THR A 77 -4.98 -3.25 12.97
CA THR A 77 -3.88 -3.69 12.10
C THR A 77 -3.23 -2.53 11.34
N VAL A 78 -3.56 -1.29 11.66
CA VAL A 78 -2.87 -0.10 11.16
C VAL A 78 -1.95 0.49 12.23
N SER A 79 -0.94 1.26 11.81
CA SER A 79 -0.13 2.08 12.72
C SER A 79 -0.93 3.24 13.29
N GLU A 80 -0.49 3.83 14.40
CA GLU A 80 -1.19 4.97 15.05
C GLU A 80 -1.35 6.17 14.13
N GLN A 81 -0.33 6.46 13.31
CA GLN A 81 -0.38 7.52 12.30
C GLN A 81 -1.49 7.27 11.27
N VAL A 82 -1.63 6.03 10.79
CA VAL A 82 -2.64 5.65 9.80
C VAL A 82 -4.02 5.59 10.46
N LEU A 83 -4.11 5.12 11.71
CA LEU A 83 -5.36 5.09 12.48
C LEU A 83 -5.97 6.49 12.55
N GLY A 84 -5.17 7.51 12.85
CA GLY A 84 -5.63 8.90 12.89
C GLY A 84 -6.27 9.39 11.59
N GLN A 85 -5.93 8.80 10.44
CA GLN A 85 -6.53 9.16 9.15
C GLN A 85 -7.91 8.55 8.94
N ILE A 86 -8.18 7.38 9.53
CA ILE A 86 -9.44 6.65 9.35
C ILE A 86 -10.39 6.78 10.55
N LEU A 87 -10.07 7.59 11.57
CA LEU A 87 -10.94 7.76 12.75
C LEU A 87 -12.32 8.36 12.44
N HIS A 88 -12.48 9.02 11.29
CA HIS A 88 -13.70 9.72 10.91
C HIS A 88 -14.67 8.87 10.07
N VAL A 89 -14.27 7.66 9.67
CA VAL A 89 -15.11 6.76 8.87
C VAL A 89 -16.03 5.94 9.77
N GLU A 90 -17.21 5.58 9.28
CA GLU A 90 -18.23 4.87 10.08
C GLU A 90 -18.31 3.38 9.74
N THR A 91 -17.92 3.00 8.52
CA THR A 91 -18.03 1.63 8.02
C THR A 91 -16.68 1.02 7.66
N ALA A 92 -16.62 -0.32 7.65
CA ALA A 92 -15.42 -1.03 7.24
C ALA A 92 -15.08 -0.80 5.76
N HIS A 93 -16.11 -0.64 4.91
CA HIS A 93 -15.95 -0.32 3.49
C HIS A 93 -15.29 1.05 3.28
N GLU A 94 -15.75 2.09 3.98
CA GLU A 94 -15.14 3.43 3.89
C GLU A 94 -13.67 3.42 4.32
N ALA A 95 -13.36 2.75 5.44
CA ALA A 95 -11.97 2.58 5.88
C ALA A 95 -11.13 1.87 4.82
N TRP A 96 -11.65 0.80 4.22
CA TRP A 96 -10.95 0.02 3.20
C TRP A 96 -10.62 0.86 1.96
N VAL A 97 -11.61 1.58 1.43
CA VAL A 97 -11.45 2.46 0.26
C VAL A 97 -10.49 3.60 0.55
N GLU A 98 -10.57 4.23 1.73
CA GLU A 98 -9.69 5.33 2.10
C GLU A 98 -8.22 4.89 2.22
N LEU A 99 -7.98 3.70 2.79
CA LEU A 99 -6.63 3.12 2.86
C LEU A 99 -6.10 2.71 1.49
N GLU A 100 -6.93 2.12 0.63
CA GLU A 100 -6.56 1.82 -0.75
C GLU A 100 -6.22 3.09 -1.54
N ARG A 101 -7.03 4.14 -1.40
CA ARG A 101 -6.82 5.44 -2.04
C ARG A 101 -5.55 6.14 -1.55
N SER A 102 -5.18 5.96 -0.29
CA SER A 102 -4.03 6.63 0.32
C SER A 102 -2.72 5.88 0.12
N TYR A 103 -2.78 4.55 0.18
CA TYR A 103 -1.60 3.68 0.27
C TYR A 103 -1.51 2.63 -0.84
N GLY A 104 -2.53 2.51 -1.68
CA GLY A 104 -2.55 1.63 -2.84
C GLY A 104 -1.36 1.89 -3.77
N THR A 105 -0.79 0.81 -4.29
CA THR A 105 0.39 0.83 -5.17
C THR A 105 0.16 1.57 -6.48
N HIS A 106 -1.09 1.80 -6.88
CA HIS A 106 -1.48 2.40 -8.16
C HIS A 106 -2.01 3.84 -8.04
N THR A 107 -1.96 4.46 -6.86
CA THR A 107 -2.50 5.82 -6.70
C THR A 107 -1.56 6.86 -7.33
N PRO A 108 -2.07 7.91 -8.01
CA PRO A 108 -1.21 8.92 -8.65
C PRO A 108 -0.24 9.60 -7.68
N LEU A 109 -0.65 9.81 -6.43
CA LEU A 109 0.20 10.37 -5.38
C LEU A 109 1.34 9.42 -5.00
N ARG A 110 1.07 8.11 -4.83
CA ARG A 110 2.12 7.13 -4.53
C ARG A 110 3.11 7.01 -5.68
N ILE A 111 2.61 6.97 -6.93
CA ILE A 111 3.46 7.00 -8.13
C ILE A 111 4.37 8.25 -8.14
N MET A 112 3.82 9.43 -7.84
CA MET A 112 4.59 10.67 -7.74
C MET A 112 5.65 10.61 -6.64
N MET A 113 5.31 10.09 -5.45
CA MET A 113 6.26 9.93 -4.34
C MET A 113 7.38 8.95 -4.69
N LEU A 114 7.05 7.79 -5.29
CA LEU A 114 8.03 6.81 -5.74
C LEU A 114 8.98 7.39 -6.81
N LYS A 115 8.45 8.16 -7.77
CA LYS A 115 9.28 8.88 -8.75
C LYS A 115 10.20 9.89 -8.09
N LYS A 116 9.71 10.64 -7.09
CA LYS A 116 10.52 11.60 -6.33
C LYS A 116 11.62 10.90 -5.56
N GLU A 117 11.29 9.83 -4.85
CA GLU A 117 12.24 9.03 -4.09
C GLU A 117 13.35 8.46 -4.99
N LEU A 118 12.96 7.87 -6.12
CA LEU A 118 13.91 7.35 -7.11
C LEU A 118 14.83 8.46 -7.65
N ASN A 119 14.29 9.63 -8.03
CA ASN A 119 15.09 10.72 -8.59
C ASN A 119 16.09 11.35 -7.61
N PHE A 120 15.83 11.27 -6.30
CA PHE A 120 16.68 11.84 -5.26
C PHE A 120 17.41 10.77 -4.44
N ILE A 121 17.42 9.52 -4.90
CA ILE A 121 18.08 8.42 -4.18
C ILE A 121 19.59 8.67 -4.10
N LYS A 122 20.16 8.44 -2.91
CA LYS A 122 21.59 8.58 -2.63
C LYS A 122 22.10 7.34 -1.89
N LYS A 123 23.33 6.94 -2.15
CA LYS A 123 24.02 5.92 -1.34
C LYS A 123 24.56 6.58 -0.06
N ASP A 124 23.91 6.35 1.08
CA ASP A 124 24.25 6.98 2.37
C ASP A 124 24.97 6.02 3.34
N GLY A 125 26.28 5.86 3.20
CA GLY A 125 27.08 5.09 4.17
C GLY A 125 26.83 3.57 4.21
N GLY A 126 25.81 3.05 3.50
CA GLY A 126 25.60 1.63 3.23
C GLY A 126 26.48 1.08 2.10
N ASP A 127 26.44 -0.23 1.87
CA ASP A 127 27.14 -0.90 0.78
C ASP A 127 26.47 -0.69 -0.58
N MET A 128 27.19 -1.00 -1.67
CA MET A 128 26.70 -0.81 -3.04
C MET A 128 25.52 -1.74 -3.39
N VAL A 129 25.49 -2.96 -2.84
CA VAL A 129 24.43 -3.94 -3.12
C VAL A 129 23.11 -3.45 -2.53
N SER A 130 23.12 -3.04 -1.27
CA SER A 130 21.95 -2.46 -0.59
C SER A 130 21.39 -1.25 -1.34
N TYR A 131 22.28 -0.39 -1.85
CA TYR A 131 21.88 0.76 -2.67
C TYR A 131 21.21 0.34 -3.99
N LEU A 132 21.83 -0.58 -4.73
CA LEU A 132 21.30 -1.06 -6.01
C LEU A 132 19.98 -1.83 -5.84
N ASP A 133 19.84 -2.60 -4.77
CA ASP A 133 18.60 -3.29 -4.43
C ASP A 133 17.48 -2.31 -4.12
N HIS A 134 17.79 -1.19 -3.45
CA HIS A 134 16.80 -0.14 -3.21
C HIS A 134 16.34 0.54 -4.51
N VAL A 135 17.27 0.88 -5.40
CA VAL A 135 16.96 1.41 -6.74
C VAL A 135 16.07 0.43 -7.52
N LYS A 136 16.44 -0.86 -7.56
CA LYS A 136 15.65 -1.92 -8.22
C LYS A 136 14.26 -2.05 -7.64
N SER A 137 14.13 -2.03 -6.32
CA SER A 137 12.84 -2.14 -5.62
C SER A 137 11.88 -1.00 -6.02
N LEU A 138 12.37 0.23 -6.05
CA LEU A 138 11.60 1.40 -6.49
C LEU A 138 11.18 1.28 -7.96
N ALA A 139 12.11 0.90 -8.84
CA ALA A 139 11.85 0.73 -10.27
C ALA A 139 10.82 -0.39 -10.54
N ASN A 140 10.93 -1.53 -9.85
CA ASN A 140 9.99 -2.64 -9.97
C ASN A 140 8.60 -2.28 -9.44
N THR A 141 8.53 -1.51 -8.35
CA THR A 141 7.26 -1.02 -7.81
C THR A 141 6.57 -0.08 -8.80
N LEU A 142 7.33 0.85 -9.41
CA LEU A 142 6.83 1.74 -10.46
C LEU A 142 6.38 0.98 -11.71
N ALA A 143 7.13 -0.03 -12.14
CA ALA A 143 6.76 -0.89 -13.28
C ALA A 143 5.47 -1.67 -13.00
N THR A 144 5.34 -2.26 -11.81
CA THR A 144 4.12 -2.96 -11.37
C THR A 144 2.93 -1.99 -11.32
N ALA A 145 3.17 -0.73 -10.97
CA ALA A 145 2.18 0.33 -10.99
C ALA A 145 1.82 0.87 -12.40
N GLY A 146 2.35 0.28 -13.48
CA GLY A 146 2.11 0.71 -14.86
C GLY A 146 2.96 1.91 -15.31
N HIS A 147 3.99 2.26 -14.55
CA HIS A 147 4.87 3.42 -14.79
C HIS A 147 6.35 3.00 -14.88
N PRO A 148 6.73 2.10 -15.83
CA PRO A 148 8.10 1.64 -15.94
C PRO A 148 9.07 2.79 -16.24
N ILE A 149 10.26 2.73 -15.63
CA ILE A 149 11.36 3.65 -15.92
C ILE A 149 12.24 3.02 -17.00
N SER A 150 12.68 3.82 -17.96
CA SER A 150 13.57 3.31 -19.02
C SER A 150 14.91 2.90 -18.42
N THR A 151 15.54 1.85 -18.95
CA THR A 151 16.86 1.40 -18.49
C THR A 151 17.91 2.52 -18.54
N PRO A 152 18.00 3.35 -19.61
CA PRO A 152 18.94 4.47 -19.65
C PRO A 152 18.71 5.49 -18.52
N ASP A 153 17.45 5.87 -18.27
CA ASP A 153 17.12 6.81 -17.19
C ASP A 153 17.46 6.21 -15.82
N LEU A 154 17.16 4.92 -15.63
CA LEU A 154 17.45 4.23 -14.38
C LEU A 154 18.96 4.17 -14.12
N ILE A 155 19.77 3.91 -15.15
CA ILE A 155 21.24 3.96 -15.05
C ILE A 155 21.69 5.36 -14.66
N GLN A 156 21.20 6.41 -15.34
CA GLN A 156 21.59 7.78 -15.07
C GLN A 156 21.23 8.21 -13.63
N ILE A 157 20.02 7.88 -13.17
CA ILE A 157 19.57 8.13 -11.79
C ILE A 157 20.49 7.41 -10.80
N THR A 158 20.84 6.16 -11.08
CA THR A 158 21.73 5.36 -10.22
C THR A 158 23.12 5.99 -10.12
N LEU A 159 23.70 6.40 -11.25
CA LEU A 159 25.02 7.03 -11.25
C LEU A 159 25.02 8.37 -10.50
N ASN A 160 23.98 9.19 -10.69
CA ASN A 160 23.80 10.46 -9.98
C ASN A 160 23.63 10.29 -8.46
N GLY A 161 23.22 9.10 -8.01
CA GLY A 161 23.02 8.79 -6.60
C GLY A 161 24.30 8.40 -5.86
N LEU A 162 25.41 8.18 -6.57
CA LEU A 162 26.68 7.77 -5.98
C LEU A 162 27.44 8.95 -5.34
N PRO A 163 28.20 8.72 -4.26
CA PRO A 163 29.07 9.74 -3.65
C PRO A 163 30.34 9.99 -4.48
N GLU A 164 31.04 11.09 -4.16
CA GLU A 164 32.21 11.58 -4.92
C GLU A 164 33.33 10.54 -5.09
N GLU A 165 33.45 9.58 -4.17
CA GLU A 165 34.43 8.48 -4.25
C GLU A 165 34.26 7.60 -5.50
N TYR A 166 33.09 7.61 -6.16
CA TYR A 166 32.82 6.87 -7.39
C TYR A 166 32.91 7.74 -8.66
N GLU A 167 33.27 9.02 -8.59
CA GLU A 167 33.26 9.94 -9.76
C GLU A 167 34.10 9.44 -10.95
N SER A 168 35.25 8.81 -10.67
CA SER A 168 36.08 8.21 -11.72
C SER A 168 35.34 7.08 -12.45
N LEU A 169 34.58 6.25 -11.71
CA LEU A 169 33.77 5.18 -12.28
C LEU A 169 32.56 5.75 -13.04
N VAL A 170 31.87 6.74 -12.48
CA VAL A 170 30.75 7.45 -13.13
C VAL A 170 31.20 8.04 -14.47
N THR A 171 32.33 8.75 -14.48
CA THR A 171 32.91 9.34 -15.70
C THR A 171 33.27 8.28 -16.73
N SER A 172 33.89 7.18 -16.29
CA SER A 172 34.26 6.06 -17.18
C SER A 172 33.04 5.39 -17.79
N VAL A 173 31.98 5.17 -17.01
CA VAL A 173 30.73 4.54 -17.48
C VAL A 173 29.98 5.48 -18.42
N THR A 174 29.96 6.77 -18.14
CA THR A 174 29.23 7.78 -18.92
C THR A 174 29.91 8.07 -20.27
N THR A 175 31.24 8.05 -20.30
CA THR A 175 32.04 8.36 -21.50
C THR A 175 32.22 7.13 -22.40
N SER A 176 32.18 5.94 -21.81
CA SER A 176 32.22 4.69 -22.58
C SER A 176 30.84 4.42 -23.20
N ALA A 177 30.80 3.90 -24.43
CA ALA A 177 29.57 3.42 -25.10
C ALA A 177 28.94 2.17 -24.42
N THR A 178 29.10 2.05 -23.10
CA THR A 178 28.68 0.93 -22.25
C THR A 178 27.30 1.14 -21.66
N ILE A 179 26.75 2.37 -21.66
CA ILE A 179 25.38 2.65 -21.19
C ILE A 179 24.35 1.77 -21.94
N GLU A 180 24.55 1.51 -23.23
CA GLU A 180 23.66 0.63 -24.02
C GLU A 180 23.75 -0.86 -23.64
N LYS A 181 24.82 -1.28 -22.93
CA LYS A 181 25.07 -2.68 -22.54
C LYS A 181 24.75 -2.97 -21.07
N LEU A 182 24.53 -1.93 -20.26
CA LEU A 182 24.18 -2.08 -18.86
C LEU A 182 22.71 -2.47 -18.74
N THR A 183 22.47 -3.56 -18.04
CA THR A 183 21.12 -4.06 -17.76
C THR A 183 20.97 -4.21 -16.25
N PHE A 184 19.86 -3.71 -15.73
CA PHE A 184 19.39 -4.08 -14.41
C PHE A 184 18.72 -5.45 -14.53
N ASN A 185 19.45 -6.52 -14.21
CA ASN A 185 18.86 -7.85 -14.02
C ASN A 185 18.14 -7.96 -12.69
#